data_AF-A0A4Y2WGB9-F1
#
_entry.id   AF-A0A4Y2WGB9-F1
#
_cell.length_a   1.000
_cell.length_b   1.000
_cell.length_c   1.000
_cell.angle_alpha   90.00
_cell.angle_beta   90.00
_cell.angle_gamma   90.00
#
_symmetry.space_group_name_H-M   'P 1'
#
loop_
_entity.id
_entity.type
_entity.pdbx_description
1 polymer ?
#
loop_
_entity_poly.entity_id
_entity_poly.type
_entity_poly.pdbx_seq_one_letter_code
_entity_poly.pdbx_strand_id
1 'polypeptide(L)'
;MPSYFNLFYAKPYTRIGPYLVGLLLAYYVCRRRRSNSPRLNWLTLSVGWIVASGILLACKFFPYQQDLSNVEASFYNALSRVAFALGLGWVIFVCVIGQGGVVNSILSWKALIPLSRITYCAYLVHPIVLTTYFNSMRALINYNAFNHV
;
A
#
# COMPACT_ATOMS: atom_id res chain seq x y z
N MET A 1 -3.17 -23.62 -15.15
CA MET A 1 -3.30 -22.17 -14.89
C MET A 1 -4.45 -21.73 -13.96
N PRO A 2 -5.64 -22.38 -13.85
CA PRO A 2 -6.74 -21.85 -13.00
C PRO A 2 -6.56 -22.05 -11.49
N SER A 3 -5.67 -22.97 -11.07
CA SER A 3 -5.48 -23.34 -9.67
C SER A 3 -4.68 -22.31 -8.86
N TYR A 4 -3.69 -21.64 -9.48
CA TYR A 4 -2.84 -20.65 -8.81
C TYR A 4 -3.59 -19.36 -8.46
N PHE A 5 -4.48 -18.89 -9.34
CA PHE A 5 -5.30 -17.69 -9.11
C PHE A 5 -6.31 -17.91 -7.97
N ASN A 6 -6.91 -19.10 -7.86
CA ASN A 6 -7.80 -19.41 -6.73
C ASN A 6 -7.05 -19.62 -5.40
N LEU A 7 -5.83 -20.16 -5.42
CA LEU A 7 -5.10 -20.46 -4.19
C LEU A 7 -4.41 -19.24 -3.56
N PHE A 8 -3.86 -18.33 -4.39
CA PHE A 8 -3.12 -17.15 -3.92
C PHE A 8 -3.86 -15.82 -4.07
N TYR A 9 -4.74 -15.69 -5.07
CA TYR A 9 -5.43 -14.42 -5.35
C TYR A 9 -6.77 -14.30 -4.61
N ALA A 10 -7.43 -15.43 -4.30
CA ALA A 10 -8.75 -15.42 -3.66
C ALA A 10 -8.71 -15.43 -2.12
N LYS A 11 -7.57 -15.69 -1.48
CA LYS A 11 -7.48 -15.79 -0.02
C LYS A 11 -7.25 -14.41 0.63
N PRO A 12 -8.27 -13.80 1.28
CA PRO A 12 -8.16 -12.45 1.83
C PRO A 12 -7.25 -12.38 3.06
N TYR A 13 -6.83 -13.51 3.64
CA TYR A 13 -6.04 -13.61 4.86
C TYR A 13 -4.75 -12.76 4.80
N THR A 14 -4.09 -12.70 3.66
CA THR A 14 -2.84 -11.94 3.46
C THR A 14 -3.06 -10.42 3.38
N ARG A 15 -4.32 -9.95 3.36
CA ARG A 15 -4.72 -8.55 3.29
C ARG A 15 -5.46 -8.07 4.53
N ILE A 16 -5.75 -8.94 5.50
CA ILE A 16 -6.45 -8.56 6.76
C ILE A 16 -5.65 -7.52 7.55
N GLY A 17 -4.32 -7.64 7.59
CA GLY A 17 -3.43 -6.74 8.35
C GLY A 17 -3.69 -5.24 8.10
N PRO A 18 -3.59 -4.74 6.86
CA PRO A 18 -3.87 -3.33 6.56
C PRO A 18 -5.33 -2.91 6.85
N TYR A 19 -6.31 -3.81 6.71
CA TYR A 19 -7.70 -3.51 7.08
C TYR A 19 -7.86 -3.29 8.58
N LEU A 20 -7.25 -4.15 9.41
CA LEU A 20 -7.29 -4.00 10.87
C LEU A 20 -6.60 -2.70 11.31
N VAL A 21 -5.45 -2.38 10.72
CA VAL A 21 -4.74 -1.11 10.99
C VAL A 21 -5.65 0.10 10.69
N GLY A 22 -6.32 0.09 9.53
CA GLY A 22 -7.25 1.14 9.16
C GLY A 22 -8.45 1.24 10.11
N LEU A 23 -9.03 0.11 10.52
CA LEU A 23 -10.16 0.06 11.46
C LEU A 23 -9.77 0.62 12.83
N LEU A 24 -8.61 0.19 13.37
CA LEU A 24 -8.08 0.68 14.64
C LEU A 24 -7.82 2.18 14.59
N LEU A 25 -7.22 2.66 13.51
CA LEU A 25 -6.97 4.08 13.28
C LEU A 25 -8.27 4.88 13.25
N ALA A 26 -9.26 4.41 12.48
CA ALA A 26 -10.57 5.05 12.39
C ALA A 26 -11.29 5.10 13.74
N TYR A 27 -11.25 4.00 14.52
CA TYR A 27 -11.81 3.95 15.86
C TYR A 27 -11.12 4.95 16.80
N TYR A 28 -9.79 5.02 16.78
CA TYR A 28 -9.03 5.96 17.60
C TYR A 28 -9.34 7.41 17.25
N VAL A 29 -9.39 7.75 15.96
CA VAL A 29 -9.78 9.07 15.46
C VAL A 29 -11.19 9.43 15.92
N CYS A 30 -12.15 8.51 15.77
CA CYS A 30 -13.53 8.74 16.12
C CYS A 30 -13.69 9.00 17.63
N ARG A 31 -13.02 8.20 18.46
CA ARG A 31 -12.98 8.38 19.92
C ARG A 31 -12.35 9.71 20.32
N ARG A 32 -11.26 10.10 19.66
CA ARG A 32 -10.59 11.38 19.91
C ARG A 32 -11.48 12.58 19.54
N ARG A 33 -12.19 12.50 18.42
CA ARG A 33 -13.16 13.52 17.97
C ARG A 33 -14.31 13.67 18.96
N ARG A 34 -14.77 12.56 19.55
CA ARG A 34 -15.83 12.58 20.59
C ARG A 34 -15.35 13.20 21.91
N SER A 35 -14.08 13.02 22.26
CA SER A 35 -13.49 13.51 23.51
C SER A 35 -12.93 14.94 23.42
N ASN A 36 -13.02 15.63 22.28
CA ASN A 36 -12.39 16.95 22.04
C ASN A 36 -10.93 17.01 22.55
N SER A 37 -10.15 15.95 22.32
CA SER A 37 -8.79 15.87 22.87
C SER A 37 -7.91 17.01 22.33
N PRO A 38 -6.95 17.51 23.15
CA PRO A 38 -6.07 18.60 22.75
C PRO A 38 -5.21 18.26 21.53
N ARG A 39 -4.75 19.32 20.86
CA ARG A 39 -3.84 19.28 19.70
C ARG A 39 -2.57 18.48 20.05
N LEU A 40 -2.02 17.75 19.08
CA LEU A 40 -0.75 17.03 19.28
C LEU A 40 0.40 18.01 19.42
N ASN A 41 1.40 17.60 20.22
CA ASN A 41 2.64 18.34 20.36
C ASN A 41 3.45 18.30 19.05
N TRP A 42 4.19 19.37 18.78
CA TRP A 42 4.98 19.50 17.54
C TRP A 42 6.03 18.39 17.41
N LEU A 43 6.65 17.97 18.52
CA LEU A 43 7.58 16.84 18.54
C LEU A 43 6.94 15.54 18.01
N THR A 44 5.73 15.22 18.47
CA THR A 44 5.03 14.00 18.07
C THR A 44 4.69 14.02 16.57
N LEU A 45 4.35 15.20 16.04
CA LEU A 45 4.11 15.39 14.61
C LEU A 45 5.39 15.15 13.80
N SER A 46 6.51 15.77 14.18
CA SER A 46 7.79 15.61 13.49
C SER A 46 8.29 14.17 13.51
N VAL A 47 8.25 13.51 14.68
CA VAL A 47 8.64 12.10 14.81
C VAL A 47 7.76 11.22 13.93
N GLY A 48 6.45 11.43 13.92
CA GLY A 48 5.54 10.66 13.08
C GLY A 48 5.79 10.84 11.58
N TRP A 49 6.17 12.04 11.13
CA TRP A 49 6.55 12.28 9.73
C TRP A 49 7.83 11.54 9.34
N ILE A 50 8.84 11.56 10.21
CA ILE A 50 10.11 10.84 9.98
C ILE A 50 9.85 9.33 9.94
N VAL A 51 9.08 8.81 10.90
CA VAL A 51 8.73 7.39 10.97
C VAL A 51 7.91 6.97 9.76
N ALA A 52 6.88 7.73 9.37
CA ALA A 52 6.07 7.42 8.18
C ALA A 52 6.93 7.41 6.91
N SER A 53 7.77 8.42 6.72
CA SER A 53 8.67 8.51 5.55
C SER A 53 9.68 7.37 5.53
N GLY A 54 10.28 7.05 6.69
CA GLY A 54 11.21 5.93 6.85
C GLY A 54 10.58 4.59 6.51
N ILE A 55 9.36 4.34 6.97
CA ILE A 55 8.62 3.10 6.66
C ILE A 55 8.30 3.00 5.16
N LEU A 56 7.83 4.10 4.55
CA LEU A 56 7.52 4.13 3.11
C LEU A 56 8.75 3.91 2.24
N LEU A 57 9.88 4.51 2.62
CA LEU A 57 11.17 4.33 1.94
C LEU A 57 11.69 2.89 2.12
N ALA A 58 11.66 2.36 3.35
CA ALA A 58 12.08 0.99 3.62
C ALA A 58 11.28 -0.02 2.78
N CYS A 59 9.95 0.10 2.71
CA CYS A 59 9.13 -0.78 1.88
C CYS A 59 9.39 -0.66 0.36
N LYS A 60 9.97 0.45 -0.11
CA LYS A 60 10.29 0.67 -1.54
C LYS A 60 11.69 0.16 -1.89
N PHE A 61 12.68 0.43 -1.04
CA PHE A 61 14.11 0.23 -1.35
C PHE A 61 14.66 -1.12 -0.88
N PHE A 62 14.00 -1.81 0.06
CA PHE A 62 14.47 -3.08 0.60
C PHE A 62 14.66 -4.21 -0.43
N PRO A 63 13.82 -4.39 -1.48
CA PRO A 63 14.00 -5.52 -2.40
C PRO A 63 15.09 -5.30 -3.46
N TYR A 64 15.84 -4.19 -3.44
CA TYR A 64 16.74 -3.84 -4.54
C TYR A 64 18.08 -4.60 -4.55
N GLN A 65 18.56 -5.19 -3.44
CA GLN A 65 19.98 -5.62 -3.38
C GLN A 65 20.33 -6.84 -2.49
N GLN A 66 19.45 -7.81 -2.21
CA GLN A 66 19.85 -8.93 -1.35
C GLN A 66 19.27 -10.26 -1.82
N ASP A 67 20.13 -11.27 -2.01
CA ASP A 67 19.79 -12.69 -2.06
C ASP A 67 19.28 -13.13 -0.67
N LEU A 68 18.05 -12.73 -0.35
CA LEU A 68 17.42 -12.95 0.95
C LEU A 68 17.05 -14.42 1.12
N SER A 69 17.30 -14.94 2.32
CA SER A 69 16.83 -16.27 2.70
C SER A 69 15.30 -16.36 2.59
N ASN A 70 14.75 -17.52 2.22
CA ASN A 70 13.31 -17.74 2.03
C ASN A 70 12.46 -17.30 3.25
N VAL A 71 13.04 -17.38 4.44
CA VAL A 71 12.42 -16.94 5.69
C VAL A 71 12.26 -15.42 5.71
N GLU A 72 13.33 -14.67 5.41
CA GLU A 72 13.33 -13.21 5.43
C GLU A 72 12.41 -12.62 4.36
N ALA A 73 12.40 -13.22 3.16
CA ALA A 73 11.51 -12.83 2.08
C ALA A 73 10.02 -12.99 2.46
N SER A 74 9.69 -14.06 3.20
CA SER A 74 8.32 -14.33 3.65
C SER A 74 7.85 -13.32 4.70
N PHE A 75 8.71 -13.02 5.69
CA PHE A 75 8.44 -11.99 6.70
C PHE A 75 8.31 -10.60 6.07
N TYR A 76 9.21 -10.24 5.14
CA TYR A 76 9.15 -8.98 4.43
C TYR A 76 7.84 -8.84 3.63
N ASN A 77 7.43 -9.87 2.90
CA ASN A 77 6.20 -9.84 2.12
C ASN A 77 4.95 -9.72 3.02
N ALA A 78 4.98 -10.28 4.24
CA ALA A 78 3.90 -10.14 5.22
C ALA A 78 3.84 -8.74 5.84
N LEU A 79 4.98 -8.22 6.32
CA LEU A 79 5.03 -6.96 7.07
C LEU A 79 5.00 -5.72 6.18
N SER A 80 5.61 -5.76 4.99
CA SER A 80 5.72 -4.59 4.10
C SER A 80 4.36 -3.92 3.83
N ARG A 81 3.31 -4.73 3.61
CA ARG A 81 1.95 -4.22 3.37
C ARG A 81 1.32 -3.59 4.61
N VAL A 82 1.57 -4.15 5.80
CA VAL A 82 1.06 -3.62 7.08
C VAL A 82 1.80 -2.35 7.45
N ALA A 83 3.13 -2.35 7.31
CA ALA A 83 3.99 -1.20 7.57
C ALA A 83 3.63 -0.04 6.63
N PHE A 84 3.44 -0.30 5.34
CA PHE A 84 2.96 0.70 4.39
C PHE A 84 1.60 1.29 4.79
N ALA A 85 0.66 0.45 5.25
CA ALA A 85 -0.63 0.91 5.75
C ALA A 85 -0.53 1.74 7.05
N LEU A 86 0.41 1.42 7.93
CA LEU A 86 0.70 2.24 9.13
C LEU A 86 1.26 3.62 8.75
N GLY A 87 2.20 3.67 7.80
CA GLY A 87 2.76 4.91 7.28
C GLY A 87 1.68 5.80 6.65
N LEU A 88 0.84 5.24 5.77
CA LEU A 88 -0.31 5.96 5.22
C LEU A 88 -1.35 6.33 6.30
N GLY A 89 -1.58 5.45 7.27
CA GLY A 89 -2.49 5.69 8.38
C GLY A 89 -2.09 6.93 9.17
N TRP A 90 -0.80 7.13 9.44
CA TRP A 90 -0.29 8.35 10.08
C TRP A 90 -0.60 9.60 9.26
N VAL A 91 -0.36 9.58 7.95
CA VAL A 91 -0.67 10.71 7.06
C VAL A 91 -2.16 11.06 7.12
N ILE A 92 -3.03 10.07 7.00
CA ILE A 92 -4.49 10.25 7.08
C ILE A 92 -4.88 10.83 8.45
N PHE A 93 -4.35 10.28 9.53
CA PHE A 93 -4.61 10.73 10.89
C PHE A 93 -4.28 12.20 11.10
N VAL A 94 -3.10 12.63 10.67
CA VAL A 94 -2.65 14.02 10.80
C VAL A 94 -3.49 14.96 9.93
N CYS A 95 -3.89 14.53 8.72
CA CYS A 95 -4.81 15.28 7.86
C CYS A 95 -6.19 15.46 8.52
N VAL A 96 -6.75 14.42 9.14
CA VAL A 96 -8.07 14.48 9.80
C VAL A 96 -8.05 15.40 11.03
N ILE A 97 -6.93 15.47 11.76
CA ILE A 97 -6.78 16.38 12.90
C ILE A 97 -6.57 17.84 12.46
N GLY A 98 -6.35 18.10 11.17
CA GLY A 98 -6.08 19.44 10.64
C GLY A 98 -4.66 19.95 10.93
N GLN A 99 -3.76 19.06 11.36
CA GLN A 99 -2.35 19.37 11.62
C GLN A 99 -1.43 18.94 10.46
N GLY A 100 -1.99 18.62 9.29
CA GLY A 100 -1.25 18.13 8.11
C GLY A 100 -0.47 19.19 7.33
N GLY A 101 -0.65 20.48 7.65
CA GLY A 101 0.09 21.58 7.04
C GLY A 101 0.14 21.48 5.51
N VAL A 102 1.36 21.41 4.96
CA VAL A 102 1.62 21.32 3.52
C VAL A 102 0.98 20.11 2.86
N VAL A 103 1.02 18.93 3.51
CA VAL A 103 0.48 17.70 2.91
C VAL A 103 -1.03 17.77 2.79
N ASN A 104 -1.72 18.39 3.75
CA ASN A 104 -3.15 18.62 3.65
C ASN A 104 -3.49 19.56 2.48
N SER A 105 -2.69 20.61 2.25
CA SER A 105 -2.89 21.52 1.11
C SER A 105 -2.70 20.82 -0.24
N ILE A 106 -1.70 19.94 -0.35
CA ILE A 106 -1.46 19.15 -1.57
C ILE A 106 -2.62 18.18 -1.81
N LEU A 107 -3.03 17.42 -0.79
CA LEU A 107 -4.12 16.44 -0.93
C LEU A 107 -5.48 17.07 -1.18
N SER A 108 -5.72 18.27 -0.66
CA SER A 108 -6.96 19.01 -0.90
C SER A 108 -6.94 19.80 -2.23
N TRP A 109 -5.89 19.67 -3.04
CA TRP A 109 -5.75 20.47 -4.25
C TRP A 109 -6.72 19.99 -5.35
N LYS A 110 -7.50 20.92 -5.91
CA LYS A 110 -8.49 20.63 -6.97
C LYS A 110 -7.89 19.96 -8.22
N ALA A 111 -6.59 20.14 -8.47
CA ALA A 111 -5.88 19.47 -9.57
C ALA A 111 -5.83 17.93 -9.42
N LEU A 112 -5.91 17.40 -8.20
CA LEU A 112 -5.94 15.94 -7.97
C LEU A 112 -7.29 15.30 -8.33
N ILE A 113 -8.36 16.10 -8.44
CA ILE A 113 -9.70 15.60 -8.77
C ILE A 113 -9.75 14.99 -10.18
N PRO A 114 -9.36 15.71 -11.26
CA PRO A 114 -9.34 15.11 -12.60
C PRO A 114 -8.32 13.98 -12.73
N LEU A 115 -7.16 14.10 -12.07
CA LEU A 115 -6.13 13.07 -12.08
C LEU A 115 -6.66 11.75 -11.49
N SER A 116 -7.36 11.82 -10.35
CA SER A 116 -7.97 10.65 -9.71
C SER A 116 -8.98 9.95 -10.62
N ARG A 117 -9.75 10.70 -11.42
CA ARG A 117 -10.69 10.13 -12.39
C ARG A 117 -9.98 9.40 -13.52
N ILE A 118 -8.92 9.98 -14.07
CA ILE A 118 -8.15 9.36 -15.16
C ILE A 118 -7.48 8.07 -14.65
N THR A 119 -6.85 8.11 -13.48
CA THR A 119 -6.24 6.92 -12.86
C THR A 119 -7.29 5.84 -12.58
N TYR A 120 -8.49 6.21 -12.15
CA TYR A 120 -9.59 5.26 -11.95
C TYR A 120 -10.04 4.59 -13.26
N CYS A 121 -10.21 5.37 -14.33
CA CYS A 121 -10.53 4.81 -15.65
C CYS A 121 -9.43 3.86 -16.14
N ALA A 122 -8.15 4.24 -16.00
CA ALA A 122 -7.02 3.39 -16.35
C ALA A 122 -6.98 2.09 -15.53
N TYR A 123 -7.28 2.17 -14.23
CA TYR A 123 -7.36 1.00 -13.34
C TYR A 123 -8.45 0.02 -13.77
N LEU A 124 -9.63 0.51 -14.18
CA LEU A 124 -10.72 -0.36 -14.67
C LEU A 124 -10.38 -1.05 -16.00
N VAL A 125 -9.65 -0.36 -16.89
CA VAL A 125 -9.24 -0.92 -18.20
C VAL A 125 -8.09 -1.93 -18.05
N HIS A 126 -7.20 -1.73 -17.08
CA HIS A 126 -6.03 -2.57 -16.83
C HIS A 126 -6.30 -4.10 -16.83
N PRO A 127 -7.26 -4.67 -16.06
CA PRO A 127 -7.52 -6.11 -16.06
C PRO A 127 -8.02 -6.63 -17.41
N ILE A 128 -8.75 -5.82 -18.18
CA ILE A 128 -9.27 -6.18 -19.52
C ILE A 128 -8.09 -6.32 -20.49
N VAL A 129 -7.16 -5.37 -20.45
CA VAL A 129 -5.94 -5.38 -21.27
C VAL A 129 -5.06 -6.56 -20.90
N LEU A 130 -4.80 -6.79 -19.60
CA LEU A 130 -4.03 -7.94 -19.13
C LEU A 130 -4.63 -9.26 -19.61
N THR A 131 -5.94 -9.43 -19.46
CA THR A 131 -6.63 -10.65 -19.85
C THR A 131 -6.52 -10.86 -21.36
N THR A 132 -6.73 -9.82 -22.16
CA THR A 132 -6.61 -9.90 -23.63
C THR A 132 -5.18 -10.24 -24.05
N TYR A 133 -4.18 -9.62 -23.43
CA TYR A 133 -2.77 -9.86 -23.69
C TYR A 133 -2.37 -11.32 -23.40
N PHE A 134 -2.74 -11.84 -22.22
CA PHE A 134 -2.46 -13.24 -21.87
C PHE A 134 -3.21 -14.24 -22.76
N ASN A 135 -4.43 -13.94 -23.22
CA ASN A 135 -5.16 -14.81 -24.15
C ASN A 135 -4.60 -14.75 -25.59
N SER A 136 -4.00 -13.62 -25.97
CA SER A 136 -3.31 -13.45 -27.26
C SER A 136 -1.95 -14.17 -27.29
N MET A 137 -1.32 -14.37 -26.12
CA MET A 137 -0.17 -15.27 -25.95
C MET A 137 -0.57 -16.75 -26.11
N ARG A 138 -0.85 -17.18 -27.36
CA ARG A 138 -1.03 -18.59 -27.75
C ARG A 138 0.28 -19.33 -28.04
N ALA A 139 1.43 -18.71 -27.85
CA ALA A 139 2.71 -19.40 -27.89
C ALA A 139 3.00 -19.99 -26.50
N LEU A 140 3.09 -21.31 -26.42
CA LEU A 140 3.68 -22.02 -25.28
C LEU A 140 4.98 -21.31 -24.92
N ILE A 141 5.09 -20.82 -23.68
CA ILE A 141 6.40 -20.55 -23.09
C ILE A 141 7.05 -21.94 -23.01
N ASN A 142 7.76 -22.33 -24.08
CA ASN A 142 8.55 -23.54 -24.12
C ASN A 142 9.62 -23.38 -23.04
N TYR A 143 9.34 -23.91 -21.85
CA TYR A 143 10.37 -24.22 -20.87
C TYR A 143 11.20 -25.39 -21.44
N ASN A 144 12.04 -25.08 -22.42
CA ASN A 144 13.12 -25.99 -22.79
C ASN A 144 14.10 -25.99 -21.62
N ALA A 145 14.18 -27.11 -20.91
CA ALA A 145 15.02 -27.34 -19.73
C ALA A 145 16.54 -27.32 -20.02
N PHE A 146 16.99 -26.65 -21.07
CA PHE A 146 18.35 -26.72 -21.63
C PHE A 146 18.95 -25.36 -22.00
N ASN A 147 18.67 -24.28 -21.26
CA ASN A 147 19.58 -23.13 -21.35
C ASN A 147 19.74 -22.41 -20.02
N HIS A 148 20.50 -23.06 -19.13
CA HIS A 148 21.35 -22.37 -18.17
C HIS A 148 22.63 -21.92 -18.90
N VAL A 149 22.58 -20.80 -19.63
CA VAL A 149 23.69 -19.84 -19.81
C VAL A 149 23.08 -18.48 -20.12
#